data_AF-A0A0B2SJ70-F1
#
_entry.id   AF-A0A0B2SJ70-F1
#
_cell.length_a   1.000
_cell.length_b   1.000
_cell.length_c   1.000
_cell.angle_alpha   90.00
_cell.angle_beta   90.00
_cell.angle_gamma   90.00
#
_symmetry.space_group_name_H-M   'P 1'
#
loop_
_entity.id
_entity.type
_entity.pdbx_description
1 polymer ?
#
loop_
_entity_poly.entity_id
_entity_poly.type
_entity_poly.pdbx_seq_one_letter_code
_entity_poly.pdbx_strand_id
1 'polypeptide(L)'
;MPPRRCTAAYSAVAQMGSNTSESDAEELVMRCLSCEEEYDVDDSGTCRECYQEANEAEEELRHEIEELKSKVSFLTLPSPNLNASTADVVLVPVDDSDDAPIPAHKHLLVSRSPVFRAMLKNDMTERRSGTIKISDVSYDTLHAFVNYLYTAEASLDNELACNLLVLGEKYQVKHLKTYCEKYLIAKMNWNKAISNYAFAYQYNCKQLQSVSLAVILDHMDSLTQNECYAELVDTNPRLVVEIYETYIGRLLNTAGAF
;
A
#
# COMPACT_ATOMS: atom_id res chain seq x y z
N MET A 1 28.07 -7.93 5.51
CA MET A 1 29.46 -7.76 5.04
C MET A 1 29.61 -6.31 4.63
N PRO A 2 30.65 -5.57 5.04
CA PRO A 2 30.80 -4.20 4.59
C PRO A 2 31.12 -4.20 3.07
N PRO A 3 30.59 -3.25 2.28
CA PRO A 3 30.92 -3.15 0.86
C PRO A 3 32.42 -2.89 0.70
N ARG A 4 33.02 -3.53 -0.31
CA ARG A 4 34.48 -3.59 -0.47
C ARG A 4 35.07 -2.25 -0.92
N ARG A 5 36.00 -1.77 -0.09
CA ARG A 5 37.27 -1.05 -0.37
C ARG A 5 37.32 -0.26 -1.69
N CYS A 6 37.11 1.04 -1.60
CA CYS A 6 37.58 2.02 -2.57
C CYS A 6 39.07 1.79 -2.86
N THR A 7 39.48 1.96 -4.10
CA THR A 7 40.89 1.87 -4.51
C THR A 7 41.40 3.26 -4.84
N ALA A 8 42.55 3.63 -4.27
CA ALA A 8 43.26 4.84 -4.67
C ALA A 8 43.73 4.68 -6.12
N ALA A 9 43.41 5.66 -6.96
CA ALA A 9 43.96 5.77 -8.30
C ALA A 9 44.64 7.14 -8.43
N TYR A 10 45.81 7.17 -9.04
CA TYR A 10 46.45 8.43 -9.41
C TYR A 10 45.78 8.99 -10.65
N SER A 11 45.14 10.16 -10.54
CA SER A 11 44.62 10.90 -11.68
C SER A 11 45.60 12.02 -12.02
N ALA A 12 46.23 11.94 -13.19
CA ALA A 12 47.05 13.04 -13.69
C ALA A 12 46.13 14.09 -14.32
N VAL A 13 45.75 15.12 -13.55
CA VAL A 13 45.02 16.26 -14.11
C VAL A 13 46.00 17.05 -14.99
N ALA A 14 45.90 16.89 -16.30
CA ALA A 14 46.67 17.70 -17.24
C ALA A 14 46.15 19.15 -17.21
N GLN A 15 46.73 19.99 -16.35
CA GLN A 15 46.52 21.43 -16.39
C GLN A 15 47.09 22.00 -17.70
N MET A 16 46.21 22.31 -18.65
CA MET A 16 46.58 23.18 -19.76
C MET A 16 46.71 24.62 -19.24
N GLY A 17 47.94 25.05 -18.91
CA GLY A 17 48.27 26.47 -18.92
C GLY A 17 49.16 27.00 -17.79
N SER A 18 50.42 27.26 -18.15
CA SER A 18 51.34 28.30 -17.65
C SER A 18 51.86 28.26 -16.19
N ASN A 19 53.14 27.87 -16.09
CA ASN A 19 54.22 28.40 -15.25
C ASN A 19 53.84 29.08 -13.93
N THR A 20 54.09 28.41 -12.81
CA THR A 20 55.05 28.86 -11.76
C THR A 20 55.27 27.73 -10.74
N SER A 21 56.44 27.74 -10.13
CA SER A 21 56.91 26.85 -9.06
C SER A 21 55.87 26.56 -7.98
N GLU A 22 55.48 25.29 -7.84
CA GLU A 22 55.03 24.65 -6.59
C GLU A 22 54.93 23.15 -6.88
N SER A 23 55.18 22.32 -5.86
CA SER A 23 55.18 20.86 -5.95
C SER A 23 54.00 20.33 -6.75
N ASP A 24 54.26 19.46 -7.73
CA ASP A 24 53.25 18.62 -8.38
C ASP A 24 52.61 17.74 -7.30
N ALA A 25 51.62 18.28 -6.59
CA ALA A 25 50.80 17.52 -5.68
C ALA A 25 49.85 16.70 -6.55
N GLU A 26 50.27 15.47 -6.87
CA GLU A 26 49.41 14.46 -7.42
C GLU A 26 48.17 14.34 -6.51
N GLU A 27 47.04 14.89 -6.95
CA GLU A 27 45.79 14.81 -6.22
C GLU A 27 45.36 13.34 -6.24
N LEU A 28 45.53 12.68 -5.10
CA LEU A 28 45.12 11.30 -4.91
C LEU A 28 43.59 11.31 -4.86
N VAL A 29 42.97 10.51 -5.72
CA VAL A 29 41.51 10.38 -5.75
C VAL A 29 41.17 8.92 -5.50
N MET A 30 40.21 8.68 -4.62
CA MET A 30 39.68 7.36 -4.34
C MET A 30 38.53 7.08 -5.31
N ARG A 31 38.58 5.95 -6.01
CA ARG A 31 37.45 5.51 -6.85
C ARG A 31 36.72 4.36 -6.18
N CYS A 32 35.39 4.44 -6.12
CA CYS A 32 34.57 3.33 -5.66
C CYS A 32 34.55 2.20 -6.69
N LEU A 33 34.74 0.96 -6.25
CA LEU A 33 34.67 -0.21 -7.15
C LEU A 33 33.25 -0.64 -7.50
N SER A 34 32.23 -0.07 -6.84
CA SER A 34 30.81 -0.42 -7.03
C SER A 34 30.05 0.65 -7.82
N CYS A 35 30.15 1.92 -7.41
CA CYS A 35 29.49 3.06 -8.08
C CYS A 35 30.38 3.76 -9.12
N GLU A 36 31.68 3.43 -9.19
CA GLU A 36 32.68 4.06 -10.06
C GLU A 36 32.94 5.57 -9.84
N GLU A 37 32.27 6.22 -8.89
CA GLU A 37 32.50 7.63 -8.52
C GLU A 37 33.88 7.87 -7.87
N GLU A 38 34.36 9.11 -8.05
CA GLU A 38 35.64 9.65 -7.58
C GLU A 38 35.45 10.55 -6.35
N TYR A 39 36.29 10.39 -5.33
CA TYR A 39 36.22 11.08 -4.03
C TYR A 39 37.61 11.51 -3.54
N ASP A 40 37.66 12.55 -2.72
CA ASP A 40 38.88 12.97 -2.03
C ASP A 40 39.36 11.89 -1.03
N VAL A 41 40.66 11.77 -0.82
CA VAL A 41 41.26 10.81 0.12
C VAL A 41 40.87 11.08 1.56
N ASP A 42 40.58 12.35 1.89
CA ASP A 42 40.16 12.75 3.23
C ASP A 42 38.74 12.25 3.57
N ASP A 43 37.93 11.92 2.55
CA ASP A 43 36.62 11.28 2.70
C ASP A 43 36.76 9.77 2.96
N SER A 44 37.24 9.44 4.16
CA SER A 44 37.29 8.05 4.65
C SER A 44 35.87 7.50 4.89
N GLY A 45 35.28 6.87 3.87
CA GLY A 45 33.89 6.41 3.96
C GLY A 45 33.42 5.52 2.81
N THR A 46 32.14 5.11 2.90
CA THR A 46 31.44 4.48 1.77
C THR A 46 31.03 5.59 0.80
N CYS A 47 31.18 5.35 -0.50
CA CYS A 47 30.71 6.23 -1.58
C CYS A 47 29.26 6.68 -1.31
N ARG A 48 28.90 7.93 -1.62
CA ARG A 48 27.57 8.50 -1.32
C ARG A 48 26.46 7.66 -1.97
N GLU A 49 26.64 7.26 -3.22
CA GLU A 49 25.68 6.43 -3.95
C GLU A 49 25.54 5.03 -3.34
N CYS A 50 26.64 4.34 -3.04
CA CYS A 50 26.62 3.02 -2.39
C CYS A 50 25.99 3.06 -0.99
N TYR A 51 26.17 4.16 -0.25
CA TYR A 51 25.52 4.35 1.04
C TYR A 51 24.01 4.55 0.87
N GLN A 52 23.60 5.32 -0.14
CA GLN A 52 22.20 5.53 -0.46
C GLN A 52 21.51 4.25 -0.94
N GLU A 53 22.11 3.51 -1.88
CA GLU A 53 21.61 2.22 -2.35
C GLU A 53 21.47 1.21 -1.20
N ALA A 54 22.45 1.16 -0.28
CA ALA A 54 22.38 0.29 0.88
C ALA A 54 21.26 0.70 1.84
N ASN A 55 21.02 2.00 2.01
CA ASN A 55 19.94 2.51 2.85
C ASN A 55 18.56 2.22 2.23
N GLU A 56 18.40 2.44 0.92
CA GLU A 56 17.17 2.11 0.18
C GLU A 56 16.84 0.62 0.30
N ALA A 57 17.81 -0.26 0.07
CA ALA A 57 17.63 -1.71 0.24
C ALA A 57 17.31 -2.11 1.69
N GLU A 58 17.91 -1.44 2.69
CA GLU A 58 17.60 -1.68 4.10
C GLU A 58 16.16 -1.27 4.44
N GLU A 59 15.69 -0.14 3.91
CA GLU A 59 14.32 0.33 4.08
C GLU A 59 13.30 -0.62 3.43
N GLU A 60 13.58 -1.11 2.22
CA GLU A 60 12.75 -2.13 1.55
C GLU A 60 12.61 -3.41 2.37
N LEU A 61 13.73 -3.95 2.86
CA LEU A 61 13.74 -5.14 3.71
C LEU A 61 12.97 -4.93 5.02
N ARG A 62 13.12 -3.75 5.63
CA ARG A 62 12.36 -3.40 6.85
C ARG A 62 10.86 -3.38 6.58
N HIS A 63 10.44 -2.85 5.43
CA HIS A 63 9.03 -2.86 5.01
C HIS A 63 8.51 -4.29 4.80
N GLU A 64 9.28 -5.16 4.14
CA GLU A 64 8.90 -6.57 3.91
C GLU A 64 8.79 -7.35 5.23
N ILE A 65 9.75 -7.15 6.14
CA ILE A 65 9.71 -7.78 7.48
C ILE A 65 8.45 -7.36 8.25
N GLU A 66 8.09 -6.08 8.20
CA GLU A 66 6.89 -5.59 8.90
C GLU A 66 5.60 -6.15 8.29
N GLU A 67 5.55 -6.29 6.96
CA GLU A 67 4.45 -6.93 6.27
C GLU A 67 4.30 -8.40 6.64
N LEU A 68 5.40 -9.16 6.63
CA LEU A 68 5.41 -10.56 7.03
C LEU A 68 5.01 -10.75 8.50
N LYS A 69 5.47 -9.88 9.40
CA LYS A 69 5.05 -9.88 10.81
C LYS A 69 3.54 -9.66 10.94
N SER A 70 2.99 -8.71 10.21
CA SER A 70 1.55 -8.44 10.19
C SER A 70 0.76 -9.67 9.72
N LYS A 71 1.22 -10.32 8.65
CA LYS A 71 0.62 -11.54 8.10
C LYS A 71 0.69 -12.71 9.08
N VAL A 72 1.85 -12.96 9.70
CA VAL A 72 2.02 -14.01 10.71
C VAL A 72 1.12 -13.75 11.92
N SER A 73 1.04 -12.51 12.39
CA SER A 73 0.16 -12.14 13.51
C SER A 73 -1.31 -12.40 13.16
N PHE A 74 -1.74 -12.06 11.95
CA PHE A 74 -3.09 -12.35 11.48
C PHE A 74 -3.33 -13.87 11.41
N LEU A 75 -2.39 -14.65 10.89
CA LEU A 75 -2.56 -16.09 10.66
C LEU A 75 -2.47 -16.96 11.91
N THR A 76 -1.79 -16.51 12.97
CA THR A 76 -1.57 -17.30 14.18
C THR A 76 -2.89 -17.62 14.89
N LEU A 77 -3.33 -18.88 14.78
CA LEU A 77 -4.50 -19.42 15.51
C LEU A 77 -4.06 -20.46 16.55
N PRO A 78 -4.79 -20.60 17.67
CA PRO A 78 -4.46 -21.61 18.68
C PRO A 78 -4.65 -23.08 18.26
N SER A 79 -5.20 -23.40 17.08
CA SER A 79 -5.38 -24.79 16.64
C SER A 79 -5.48 -24.94 15.11
N PRO A 80 -4.95 -26.02 14.49
CA PRO A 80 -4.58 -25.99 13.06
C PRO A 80 -5.36 -26.93 12.14
N ASN A 81 -6.31 -27.74 12.62
CA ASN A 81 -6.92 -28.76 11.76
C ASN A 81 -8.30 -28.32 11.26
N LEU A 82 -8.28 -27.43 10.26
CA LEU A 82 -9.48 -26.95 9.56
C LEU A 82 -9.54 -27.66 8.21
N ASN A 83 -10.55 -28.51 8.01
CA ASN A 83 -10.87 -29.07 6.70
C ASN A 83 -12.36 -28.87 6.41
N ALA A 84 -12.80 -29.13 5.18
CA ALA A 84 -14.19 -28.90 4.80
C ALA A 84 -15.19 -29.72 5.65
N SER A 85 -14.79 -30.87 6.20
CA SER A 85 -15.66 -31.71 7.03
C SER A 85 -15.79 -31.26 8.49
N THR A 86 -14.98 -30.30 8.94
CA THR A 86 -15.09 -29.68 10.27
C THR A 86 -15.82 -28.34 10.26
N ALA A 87 -16.33 -27.89 9.10
CA ALA A 87 -17.08 -26.65 8.99
C ALA A 87 -18.37 -26.69 9.82
N ASP A 88 -18.59 -25.64 10.62
CA ASP A 88 -19.70 -25.51 11.57
C ASP A 88 -20.60 -24.30 11.29
N VAL A 89 -20.33 -23.60 10.18
CA VAL A 89 -21.12 -22.49 9.64
C VAL A 89 -20.97 -22.42 8.12
N VAL A 90 -21.98 -21.89 7.44
CA VAL A 90 -21.93 -21.58 6.00
C VAL A 90 -22.20 -20.09 5.77
N LEU A 91 -21.52 -19.50 4.79
CA LEU A 91 -21.79 -18.15 4.31
C LEU A 91 -22.45 -18.22 2.94
N VAL A 92 -23.46 -17.38 2.73
CA VAL A 92 -24.16 -17.25 1.45
C VAL A 92 -24.33 -15.77 1.11
N PRO A 93 -24.19 -15.39 -0.17
CA PRO A 93 -24.66 -14.08 -0.62
C PRO A 93 -26.19 -14.00 -0.43
N VAL A 94 -26.72 -12.80 -0.17
CA VAL A 94 -28.17 -12.57 -0.04
C VAL A 94 -28.87 -12.64 -1.40
N ASP A 95 -28.14 -12.32 -2.46
CA ASP A 95 -28.66 -12.32 -3.82
C ASP A 95 -28.93 -13.78 -4.22
N ASP A 96 -30.15 -14.08 -4.68
CA ASP A 96 -30.66 -15.42 -5.00
C ASP A 96 -29.91 -16.08 -6.18
N SER A 97 -28.63 -16.37 -6.01
CA SER A 97 -27.89 -17.24 -6.89
C SER A 97 -28.02 -18.68 -6.40
N ASP A 98 -28.17 -19.63 -7.33
CA ASP A 98 -28.13 -21.08 -7.08
C ASP A 98 -26.71 -21.56 -6.69
N ASP A 99 -25.85 -20.64 -6.23
CA ASP A 99 -24.47 -20.91 -5.89
C ASP A 99 -24.39 -21.74 -4.60
N ALA A 100 -23.40 -22.63 -4.57
CA ALA A 100 -23.17 -23.49 -3.42
C ALA A 100 -22.78 -22.66 -2.18
N PRO A 101 -23.34 -22.93 -0.98
CA PRO A 101 -22.92 -22.25 0.24
C PRO A 101 -21.42 -22.42 0.51
N ILE A 102 -20.77 -21.38 1.05
CA ILE A 102 -19.34 -21.39 1.36
C ILE A 102 -19.14 -21.92 2.79
N PRO A 103 -18.61 -23.13 3.00
CA PRO A 103 -18.39 -23.67 4.33
C PRO A 103 -17.24 -22.92 5.04
N ALA A 104 -17.41 -22.65 6.33
CA ALA A 104 -16.40 -22.00 7.14
C ALA A 104 -16.44 -22.47 8.61
N HIS A 105 -15.53 -21.90 9.42
CA HIS A 105 -15.36 -22.25 10.83
C HIS A 105 -15.63 -21.03 11.71
N LYS A 106 -16.61 -21.12 12.62
CA LYS A 106 -17.00 -20.03 13.53
C LYS A 106 -15.80 -19.52 14.30
N HIS A 107 -14.96 -20.41 14.84
CA HIS A 107 -13.79 -20.01 15.62
C HIS A 107 -12.83 -19.11 14.83
N LEU A 108 -12.64 -19.41 13.53
CA LEU A 108 -11.80 -18.60 12.65
C LEU A 108 -12.45 -17.25 12.32
N LEU A 109 -13.73 -17.24 11.96
CA LEU A 109 -14.44 -15.98 11.68
C LEU A 109 -14.42 -15.04 12.89
N VAL A 110 -14.70 -15.58 14.09
CA VAL A 110 -14.71 -14.85 15.36
C VAL A 110 -13.32 -14.32 15.71
N SER A 111 -12.26 -15.07 15.44
CA SER A 111 -10.89 -14.63 15.73
C SER A 111 -10.44 -13.49 14.82
N ARG A 112 -10.86 -13.51 13.54
CA ARG A 112 -10.44 -12.53 12.52
C ARG A 112 -11.33 -11.30 12.38
N SER A 113 -12.57 -11.34 12.88
CA SER A 113 -13.52 -10.24 12.78
C SER A 113 -14.26 -10.00 14.10
N PRO A 114 -14.14 -8.78 14.68
CA PRO A 114 -14.99 -8.34 15.79
C PRO A 114 -16.49 -8.40 15.47
N VAL A 115 -16.86 -8.18 14.21
CA VAL A 115 -18.26 -8.23 13.77
C VAL A 115 -18.78 -9.67 13.77
N PHE A 116 -18.03 -10.62 13.22
CA PHE A 116 -18.40 -12.04 13.34
C PHE A 116 -18.40 -12.52 14.79
N ARG A 117 -17.47 -12.03 15.62
CA ARG A 117 -17.48 -12.27 17.07
C ARG A 117 -18.78 -11.81 17.71
N ALA A 118 -19.24 -10.60 17.45
CA ALA A 118 -20.50 -10.09 18.00
C ALA A 118 -21.71 -10.88 17.48
N MET A 119 -21.75 -11.14 16.16
CA MET A 119 -22.80 -11.88 15.47
C MET A 119 -22.97 -13.31 16.02
N LEU A 120 -21.87 -14.02 16.27
CA LEU A 120 -21.89 -15.42 16.71
C LEU A 120 -21.90 -15.58 18.25
N LYS A 121 -21.53 -14.53 19.01
CA LYS A 121 -21.57 -14.56 20.48
C LYS A 121 -23.00 -14.44 21.02
N ASN A 122 -23.84 -13.65 20.37
CA ASN A 122 -25.22 -13.44 20.78
C ASN A 122 -26.14 -14.55 20.25
N ASP A 123 -27.30 -14.71 20.87
CA ASP A 123 -28.29 -15.74 20.54
C ASP A 123 -29.13 -15.35 19.30
N MET A 124 -28.43 -14.85 18.29
CA MET A 124 -28.98 -14.36 17.02
C MET A 124 -29.34 -15.52 16.10
N THR A 125 -30.18 -15.23 15.10
CA THR A 125 -30.64 -16.17 14.07
C THR A 125 -29.50 -16.93 13.38
N GLU A 126 -28.38 -16.28 13.15
CA GLU A 126 -27.18 -16.80 12.49
C GLU A 126 -26.50 -17.88 13.33
N ARG A 127 -26.44 -17.67 14.66
CA ARG A 127 -25.89 -18.67 15.58
C ARG A 127 -26.75 -19.94 15.62
N ARG A 128 -28.08 -19.78 15.54
CA ARG A 128 -29.06 -20.87 15.61
C ARG A 128 -29.22 -21.63 14.29
N SER A 129 -29.17 -20.91 13.17
CA SER A 129 -29.32 -21.48 11.82
C SER A 129 -28.03 -22.08 11.26
N GLY A 130 -26.86 -21.64 11.75
CA GLY A 130 -25.57 -22.03 11.17
C GLY A 130 -25.32 -21.43 9.78
N THR A 131 -26.13 -20.47 9.35
CA THR A 131 -26.01 -19.77 8.06
C THR A 131 -25.84 -18.28 8.31
N ILE A 132 -24.81 -17.68 7.71
CA ILE A 132 -24.58 -16.24 7.71
C ILE A 132 -24.87 -15.72 6.30
N LYS A 133 -25.85 -14.82 6.20
CA LYS A 133 -26.17 -14.17 4.94
C LYS A 133 -25.40 -12.85 4.83
N ILE A 134 -24.69 -12.65 3.72
CA ILE A 134 -23.92 -11.45 3.46
C ILE A 134 -24.59 -10.68 2.31
N SER A 135 -25.10 -9.48 2.60
CA SER A 135 -25.72 -8.62 1.60
C SER A 135 -24.69 -7.89 0.74
N ASP A 136 -25.10 -7.55 -0.48
CA ASP A 136 -24.40 -6.64 -1.41
C ASP A 136 -23.01 -7.18 -1.81
N VAL A 137 -22.91 -8.48 -2.08
CA VAL A 137 -21.65 -9.15 -2.41
C VAL A 137 -21.86 -10.25 -3.44
N SER A 138 -21.02 -10.28 -4.48
CA SER A 138 -20.98 -11.40 -5.41
C SER A 138 -20.41 -12.66 -4.74
N TYR A 139 -20.78 -13.84 -5.25
CA TYR A 139 -20.22 -15.11 -4.78
C TYR A 139 -18.68 -15.10 -4.80
N ASP A 140 -18.08 -14.64 -5.90
CA ASP A 140 -16.62 -14.60 -6.07
C ASP A 140 -15.94 -13.71 -5.03
N THR A 141 -16.51 -12.52 -4.76
CA THR A 141 -15.99 -11.61 -3.74
C THR A 141 -16.12 -12.25 -2.35
N LEU A 142 -17.26 -12.87 -2.04
CA LEU A 142 -17.47 -13.53 -0.76
C LEU A 142 -16.51 -14.71 -0.58
N HIS A 143 -16.32 -15.52 -1.61
CA HIS A 143 -15.38 -16.62 -1.61
C HIS A 143 -13.94 -16.13 -1.39
N ALA A 144 -13.51 -15.09 -2.11
CA ALA A 144 -12.20 -14.47 -1.91
C ALA A 144 -12.03 -13.89 -0.50
N PHE A 145 -13.08 -13.27 0.05
CA PHE A 145 -13.08 -12.76 1.42
C PHE A 145 -12.90 -13.88 2.44
N VAL A 146 -13.68 -14.95 2.33
CA VAL A 146 -13.54 -16.11 3.21
C VAL A 146 -12.15 -16.72 3.07
N ASN A 147 -11.68 -16.97 1.85
CA ASN A 147 -10.34 -17.51 1.61
C ASN A 147 -9.24 -16.65 2.27
N TYR A 148 -9.34 -15.33 2.14
CA TYR A 148 -8.40 -14.40 2.77
C TYR A 148 -8.39 -14.54 4.30
N LEU A 149 -9.53 -14.80 4.94
CA LEU A 149 -9.55 -15.03 6.40
C LEU A 149 -8.76 -16.28 6.80
N TYR A 150 -8.58 -17.27 5.91
CA TYR A 150 -7.76 -18.45 6.17
C TYR A 150 -6.29 -18.21 5.84
N THR A 151 -6.01 -17.59 4.69
CA THR A 151 -4.67 -17.61 4.07
C THR A 151 -3.94 -16.26 4.14
N ALA A 152 -4.67 -15.17 4.40
CA ALA A 152 -4.18 -13.80 4.25
C ALA A 152 -3.67 -13.49 2.84
N GLU A 153 -4.21 -14.18 1.83
CA GLU A 153 -3.84 -14.06 0.43
C GLU A 153 -5.08 -13.93 -0.45
N ALA A 154 -5.00 -13.05 -1.45
CA ALA A 154 -6.00 -12.91 -2.50
C ALA A 154 -5.34 -12.43 -3.79
N SER A 155 -5.77 -12.99 -4.93
CA SER A 155 -5.34 -12.52 -6.24
C SER A 155 -6.15 -11.29 -6.63
N LEU A 156 -5.65 -10.11 -6.29
CA LEU A 156 -6.39 -8.87 -6.46
C LEU A 156 -6.36 -8.35 -7.91
N ASP A 157 -7.54 -8.01 -8.42
CA ASP A 157 -7.73 -6.95 -9.42
C ASP A 157 -8.28 -5.67 -8.75
N ASN A 158 -8.58 -4.63 -9.54
CA ASN A 158 -9.06 -3.36 -8.97
C ASN A 158 -10.47 -3.47 -8.36
N GLU A 159 -11.36 -4.21 -9.02
CA GLU A 159 -12.75 -4.35 -8.58
C GLU A 159 -12.81 -5.19 -7.30
N LEU A 160 -12.14 -6.34 -7.31
CA LEU A 160 -12.03 -7.20 -6.15
C LEU A 160 -11.33 -6.50 -4.99
N ALA A 161 -10.29 -5.70 -5.24
CA ALA A 161 -9.63 -4.91 -4.19
C ALA A 161 -10.60 -3.91 -3.54
N CYS A 162 -11.39 -3.19 -4.32
CA CYS A 162 -12.43 -2.30 -3.79
C CYS A 162 -13.46 -3.10 -2.96
N ASN A 163 -14.02 -4.17 -3.53
CA ASN A 163 -15.07 -4.95 -2.87
C ASN A 163 -14.57 -5.61 -1.57
N LEU A 164 -13.36 -6.18 -1.56
CA LEU A 164 -12.75 -6.74 -0.36
C LEU A 164 -12.40 -5.67 0.67
N LEU A 165 -12.04 -4.46 0.25
CA LEU A 165 -11.83 -3.33 1.18
C LEU A 165 -13.14 -2.96 1.87
N VAL A 166 -14.25 -2.88 1.13
CA VAL A 166 -15.59 -2.64 1.69
C VAL A 166 -15.94 -3.72 2.72
N LEU A 167 -15.71 -4.99 2.42
CA LEU A 167 -15.91 -6.08 3.38
C LEU A 167 -14.96 -5.99 4.57
N GLY A 168 -13.70 -5.61 4.34
CA GLY A 168 -12.71 -5.36 5.38
C GLY A 168 -13.16 -4.30 6.37
N GLU A 169 -13.76 -3.21 5.89
CA GLU A 169 -14.36 -2.17 6.74
C GLU A 169 -15.64 -2.68 7.44
N LYS A 170 -16.59 -3.26 6.67
CA LYS A 170 -17.88 -3.77 7.17
C LYS A 170 -17.70 -4.82 8.28
N TYR A 171 -16.72 -5.71 8.14
CA TYR A 171 -16.42 -6.77 9.10
C TYR A 171 -15.21 -6.45 10.01
N GLN A 172 -14.68 -5.23 9.96
CA GLN A 172 -13.57 -4.75 10.79
C GLN A 172 -12.32 -5.65 10.72
N VAL A 173 -12.01 -6.17 9.53
CA VAL A 173 -10.81 -6.95 9.22
C VAL A 173 -9.71 -5.97 8.77
N LYS A 174 -9.07 -5.31 9.74
CA LYS A 174 -8.08 -4.24 9.48
C LYS A 174 -6.95 -4.68 8.55
N HIS A 175 -6.44 -5.90 8.72
CA HIS A 175 -5.37 -6.44 7.89
C HIS A 175 -5.78 -6.51 6.40
N LEU A 176 -7.01 -6.97 6.12
CA LEU A 176 -7.55 -6.99 4.76
C LEU A 176 -7.71 -5.59 4.19
N LYS A 177 -8.29 -4.67 4.97
CA LYS A 177 -8.48 -3.28 4.55
C LYS A 177 -7.15 -2.65 4.11
N THR A 178 -6.12 -2.76 4.95
CA THR A 178 -4.77 -2.24 4.64
C THR A 178 -4.14 -2.95 3.44
N TYR A 179 -4.33 -4.26 3.31
CA TYR A 179 -3.84 -5.03 2.17
C TYR A 179 -4.43 -4.54 0.84
N CYS A 180 -5.75 -4.34 0.78
CA CYS A 180 -6.43 -3.80 -0.40
C CYS A 180 -6.04 -2.32 -0.64
N GLU A 181 -5.91 -1.52 0.42
CA GLU A 181 -5.49 -0.11 0.32
C GLU A 181 -4.11 0.03 -0.32
N LYS A 182 -3.12 -0.77 0.13
CA LYS A 182 -1.77 -0.81 -0.47
C LYS A 182 -1.81 -1.18 -1.95
N TYR A 183 -2.62 -2.17 -2.32
CA TYR A 183 -2.76 -2.57 -3.73
C TYR A 183 -3.31 -1.43 -4.60
N LEU A 184 -4.35 -0.73 -4.13
CA LEU A 184 -4.96 0.39 -4.85
C LEU A 184 -3.98 1.56 -4.99
N ILE A 185 -3.19 1.86 -3.95
CA ILE A 185 -2.11 2.86 -3.99
C ILE A 185 -1.06 2.48 -5.06
N ALA A 186 -0.59 1.23 -5.06
CA ALA A 186 0.43 0.77 -6.00
C ALA A 186 -0.04 0.75 -7.47
N LYS A 187 -1.35 0.71 -7.70
CA LYS A 187 -1.97 0.73 -9.04
C LYS A 187 -2.62 2.07 -9.38
N MET A 188 -2.39 3.11 -8.57
CA MET A 188 -2.94 4.44 -8.75
C MET A 188 -2.49 5.05 -10.08
N ASN A 189 -3.41 5.73 -10.76
CA ASN A 189 -3.13 6.53 -11.94
C ASN A 189 -4.22 7.60 -12.11
N TRP A 190 -3.99 8.55 -13.01
CA TRP A 190 -4.89 9.67 -13.27
C TRP A 190 -6.35 9.25 -13.53
N ASN A 191 -6.57 8.24 -14.37
CA ASN A 191 -7.91 7.80 -14.75
C ASN A 191 -8.73 7.29 -13.56
N LYS A 192 -8.05 6.78 -12.52
CA LYS A 192 -8.68 6.23 -11.31
C LYS A 192 -8.55 7.15 -10.09
N ALA A 193 -7.86 8.28 -10.20
CA ALA A 193 -7.51 9.10 -9.04
C ALA A 193 -8.75 9.70 -8.37
N ILE A 194 -9.69 10.22 -9.16
CA ILE A 194 -10.92 10.85 -8.65
C ILE A 194 -11.84 9.82 -7.99
N SER A 195 -12.07 8.68 -8.63
CA SER A 195 -12.91 7.62 -8.08
C SER A 195 -12.29 7.01 -6.82
N ASN A 196 -10.97 6.77 -6.81
CA ASN A 196 -10.29 6.31 -5.60
C ASN A 196 -10.26 7.36 -4.48
N TYR A 197 -10.20 8.67 -4.79
CA TYR A 197 -10.27 9.72 -3.78
C TYR A 197 -11.63 9.71 -3.07
N ALA A 198 -12.73 9.64 -3.82
CA ALA A 198 -14.08 9.50 -3.28
C ALA A 198 -14.25 8.22 -2.46
N PHE A 199 -13.81 7.09 -3.02
CA PHE A 199 -13.86 5.79 -2.38
C PHE A 199 -13.06 5.78 -1.07
N ALA A 200 -11.85 6.34 -1.08
CA ALA A 200 -10.99 6.42 0.09
C ALA A 200 -11.60 7.28 1.20
N TYR A 201 -12.27 8.38 0.84
CA TYR A 201 -13.02 9.20 1.79
C TYR A 201 -14.18 8.39 2.41
N GLN A 202 -14.98 7.71 1.58
CA GLN A 202 -16.14 6.94 2.03
C GLN A 202 -15.76 5.83 3.02
N TYR A 203 -14.66 5.13 2.76
CA TYR A 203 -14.20 4.01 3.59
C TYR A 203 -13.07 4.39 4.56
N ASN A 204 -12.80 5.69 4.76
CA ASN A 204 -11.80 6.20 5.71
C ASN A 204 -10.40 5.55 5.52
N CYS A 205 -9.92 5.56 4.27
CA CYS A 205 -8.61 5.09 3.83
C CYS A 205 -7.68 6.28 3.61
N LYS A 206 -7.05 6.76 4.69
CA LYS A 206 -6.32 8.04 4.68
C LYS A 206 -5.10 8.03 3.75
N GLN A 207 -4.40 6.91 3.60
CA GLN A 207 -3.22 6.86 2.74
C GLN A 207 -3.65 6.88 1.28
N LEU A 208 -4.65 6.08 0.92
CA LEU A 208 -5.22 6.09 -0.42
C LEU A 208 -5.77 7.47 -0.78
N GLN A 209 -6.49 8.11 0.14
CA GLN A 209 -7.03 9.46 -0.06
C GLN A 209 -5.92 10.48 -0.34
N SER A 210 -4.84 10.45 0.45
CA SER A 210 -3.70 11.36 0.29
C SER A 210 -3.00 11.16 -1.06
N VAL A 211 -2.72 9.91 -1.45
CA VAL A 211 -2.06 9.59 -2.72
C VAL A 211 -2.95 9.94 -3.91
N SER A 212 -4.24 9.62 -3.84
CA SER A 212 -5.20 10.02 -4.87
C SER A 212 -5.29 11.53 -5.03
N LEU A 213 -5.33 12.27 -3.91
CA LEU A 213 -5.34 13.73 -3.93
C LEU A 213 -4.05 14.30 -4.56
N ALA A 214 -2.87 13.75 -4.24
CA ALA A 214 -1.62 14.18 -4.85
C ALA A 214 -1.65 14.04 -6.38
N VAL A 215 -2.08 12.87 -6.88
CA VAL A 215 -2.22 12.63 -8.33
C VAL A 215 -3.22 13.61 -8.97
N ILE A 216 -4.32 13.91 -8.26
CA ILE A 216 -5.31 14.89 -8.72
C ILE A 216 -4.69 16.28 -8.86
N LEU A 217 -3.96 16.71 -7.82
CA LEU A 217 -3.33 18.03 -7.79
C LEU A 217 -2.25 18.21 -8.87
N ASP A 218 -1.59 17.12 -9.27
CA ASP A 218 -0.60 17.12 -10.34
C ASP A 218 -1.24 17.21 -11.76
N HIS A 219 -2.55 16.99 -11.88
CA HIS A 219 -3.30 16.98 -13.15
C HIS A 219 -4.50 17.94 -13.13
N MET A 220 -4.43 19.01 -12.34
CA MET A 220 -5.53 19.96 -12.15
C MET A 220 -6.04 20.58 -13.45
N ASP A 221 -5.18 20.80 -14.44
CA ASP A 221 -5.53 21.35 -15.76
C ASP A 221 -6.55 20.47 -16.51
N SER A 222 -6.55 19.16 -16.23
CA SER A 222 -7.44 18.18 -16.86
C SER A 222 -8.58 17.72 -15.95
N LEU A 223 -8.72 18.29 -14.74
CA LEU A 223 -9.67 17.84 -13.72
C LEU A 223 -11.11 17.77 -14.22
N THR A 224 -11.58 18.84 -14.87
CA THR A 224 -12.95 18.94 -15.38
C THR A 224 -13.23 18.04 -16.59
N GLN A 225 -12.19 17.52 -17.23
CA GLN A 225 -12.29 16.64 -18.40
C GLN A 225 -12.33 15.16 -18.00
N ASN A 226 -11.99 14.83 -16.74
CA ASN A 226 -12.02 13.46 -16.26
C ASN A 226 -13.47 12.98 -16.08
N GLU A 227 -13.77 11.78 -16.57
CA GLU A 227 -15.12 11.21 -16.58
C GLU A 227 -15.73 11.10 -15.16
N CYS A 228 -14.90 10.83 -14.16
CA CYS A 228 -15.33 10.68 -12.76
C CYS A 228 -15.57 12.04 -12.06
N TYR A 229 -15.17 13.17 -12.66
CA TYR A 229 -15.29 14.48 -12.01
C TYR A 229 -16.75 14.91 -11.87
N ALA A 230 -17.57 14.72 -12.91
CA ALA A 230 -18.99 15.07 -12.86
C ALA A 230 -19.73 14.29 -11.75
N GLU A 231 -19.45 12.99 -11.65
CA GLU A 231 -20.00 12.15 -10.58
C GLU A 231 -19.54 12.62 -9.19
N LEU A 232 -18.27 13.02 -9.03
CA LEU A 232 -17.77 13.56 -7.77
C LEU A 232 -18.49 14.85 -7.36
N VAL A 233 -18.73 15.75 -8.31
CA VAL A 233 -19.46 17.02 -8.08
C VAL A 233 -20.87 16.74 -7.58
N ASP A 234 -21.56 15.77 -8.17
CA ASP A 234 -22.94 15.43 -7.81
C ASP A 234 -23.04 14.67 -6.49
N THR A 235 -22.15 13.69 -6.28
CA THR A 235 -22.22 12.80 -5.11
C THR A 235 -21.60 13.41 -3.86
N ASN A 236 -20.46 14.11 -3.99
CA ASN A 236 -19.67 14.60 -2.86
C ASN A 236 -19.00 15.97 -3.18
N PRO A 237 -19.77 17.06 -3.33
CA PRO A 237 -19.23 18.38 -3.70
C PRO A 237 -18.21 18.94 -2.69
N ARG A 238 -18.24 18.48 -1.42
CA ARG A 238 -17.24 18.86 -0.40
C ARG A 238 -15.83 18.42 -0.78
N LEU A 239 -15.68 17.25 -1.41
CA LEU A 239 -14.39 16.76 -1.86
C LEU A 239 -13.82 17.61 -2.99
N VAL A 240 -14.69 18.16 -3.85
CA VAL A 240 -14.28 19.11 -4.89
C VAL A 240 -13.76 20.41 -4.27
N VAL A 241 -14.44 20.93 -3.25
CA VAL A 241 -13.97 22.10 -2.49
C VAL A 241 -12.59 21.83 -1.87
N GLU A 242 -12.41 20.68 -1.21
CA GLU A 242 -11.13 20.28 -0.61
C GLU A 242 -9.99 20.21 -1.63
N ILE A 243 -10.25 19.67 -2.83
CA ILE A 243 -9.29 19.66 -3.93
C ILE A 243 -8.85 21.09 -4.28
N TYR A 244 -9.80 22.00 -4.51
CA TYR A 244 -9.48 23.38 -4.89
C TYR A 244 -8.80 24.17 -3.76
N GLU A 245 -9.25 24.03 -2.50
CA GLU A 245 -8.63 24.67 -1.35
C GLU A 245 -7.18 24.21 -1.18
N THR A 246 -6.94 22.91 -1.32
CA THR A 246 -5.58 22.33 -1.24
C THR A 246 -4.71 22.82 -2.39
N TYR A 247 -5.25 22.89 -3.61
CA TYR A 247 -4.52 23.39 -4.78
C TYR A 247 -4.13 24.86 -4.63
N ILE A 248 -5.08 25.73 -4.25
CA ILE A 248 -4.83 27.15 -4.01
C ILE A 248 -3.79 27.32 -2.90
N GLY A 249 -3.89 26.53 -1.83
CA GLY A 249 -2.90 26.50 -0.76
C GLY A 249 -1.49 26.17 -1.26
N ARG A 250 -1.34 25.18 -2.16
CA ARG A 250 -0.04 24.86 -2.78
C ARG A 250 0.52 26.03 -3.60
N LEU A 251 -0.31 26.70 -4.39
CA LEU A 251 0.12 27.85 -5.20
C LEU A 251 0.60 29.02 -4.34
N LEU A 252 -0.13 29.35 -3.28
CA LEU A 252 0.25 30.45 -2.37
C LEU A 252 1.55 30.16 -1.62
N ASN A 253 1.77 28.90 -1.21
CA ASN A 253 3.00 28.50 -0.54
C ASN A 253 4.23 28.56 -1.48
N THR A 254 4.06 28.22 -2.76
CA THR A 254 5.13 28.36 -3.75
C THR A 254 5.45 29.81 -4.10
N ALA A 255 4.46 30.71 -4.04
CA ALA A 255 4.63 32.14 -4.32
C ALA A 255 5.32 32.89 -3.16
N GLY A 256 5.24 32.39 -1.92
CA GLY A 256 5.90 32.97 -0.75
C GLY A 256 7.36 32.56 -0.55
N ALA A 257 7.93 31.74 -1.45
CA ALA A 257 9.30 31.24 -1.37
C ALA A 257 10.33 32.03 -2.21
N PHE A 258 9.95 33.21 -2.72
CA PHE A 258 10.81 34.12 -3.50
C PHE A 258 10.94 35.49 -2.83
#